data_AF-A0AA41K855-F1
#
_entry.id   AF-A0AA41K855-F1
#
_cell.length_a   1.000
_cell.length_b   1.000
_cell.length_c   1.000
_cell.angle_alpha   90.00
_cell.angle_beta   90.00
_cell.angle_gamma   90.00
#
_symmetry.space_group_name_H-M   'P 1'
#
loop_
_entity.id
_entity.type
_entity.pdbx_description
1 polymer ?
#
loop_
_entity_poly.entity_id
_entity_poly.type
_entity_poly.pdbx_seq_one_letter_code
_entity_poly.pdbx_strand_id
1 'polypeptide(L)' 'MGELSKKPLLGVKPAWLVIEERNMDLTKAIWERTMQETKTLADYRLMVIWATEIVMNYNMLLALDKTTKTLGE' A
#
# COMPACT_ATOMS: atom_id res chain seq x y z
N MET A 1 -23.46 19.45 -32.12
CA MET A 1 -22.72 19.02 -30.91
C MET A 1 -22.16 17.64 -31.20
N GLY A 2 -20.85 17.54 -31.48
CA GLY A 2 -20.22 16.26 -31.80
C GLY A 2 -20.01 15.46 -30.52
N GLU A 3 -20.59 14.27 -30.45
CA GLU A 3 -20.24 13.30 -29.41
C GLU A 3 -18.73 13.05 -29.46
N LEU A 4 -18.03 13.46 -28.41
CA LEU A 4 -16.65 13.05 -28.17
C LEU A 4 -16.67 11.54 -27.97
N SER A 5 -16.39 10.82 -29.05
CA SER A 5 -16.21 9.37 -29.08
C SER A 5 -15.39 8.93 -27.87
N LYS A 6 -16.03 8.26 -26.92
CA LYS A 6 -15.41 7.65 -25.74
C LYS A 6 -14.62 6.38 -26.07
N LYS A 7 -14.24 6.18 -27.35
CA LYS A 7 -13.45 5.01 -27.75
C LYS A 7 -11.97 5.37 -27.61
N PRO A 8 -11.17 4.59 -26.85
CA PRO A 8 -9.73 4.76 -26.85
C PRO A 8 -9.22 4.69 -28.29
N LEU A 9 -8.43 5.68 -28.69
CA LEU A 9 -7.74 5.67 -29.98
C LEU A 9 -6.84 4.42 -30.02
N LEU A 10 -6.88 3.66 -31.11
CA LEU A 10 -6.07 2.45 -31.27
C LEU A 10 -4.59 2.81 -31.04
N GLY A 11 -3.94 2.16 -30.07
CA GLY A 11 -2.55 2.43 -29.69
C GLY A 11 -2.35 3.48 -28.58
N VAL A 12 -3.41 4.15 -28.10
CA VAL A 12 -3.34 5.05 -26.94
C VAL A 12 -3.70 4.27 -25.68
N LYS A 13 -2.72 4.09 -24.79
CA LYS A 13 -2.95 3.47 -23.48
C LYS A 13 -3.92 4.33 -22.66
N PRO A 14 -4.91 3.74 -21.99
CA PRO A 14 -5.79 4.47 -21.07
C PRO A 14 -4.98 5.18 -19.98
N ALA A 15 -5.38 6.40 -19.61
CA ALA A 15 -4.64 7.21 -18.65
C ALA A 15 -4.42 6.52 -17.30
N TRP A 16 -5.43 5.76 -16.82
CA TRP A 16 -5.31 5.00 -15.57
C TRP A 16 -4.21 3.93 -15.63
N LEU A 17 -4.07 3.24 -16.78
CA LEU A 17 -3.04 2.24 -16.99
C LEU A 17 -1.65 2.87 -17.05
N VAL A 18 -1.51 4.02 -17.72
CA VAL A 18 -0.25 4.79 -17.77
C VAL A 18 0.15 5.29 -16.38
N ILE A 19 -0.82 5.74 -15.59
CA ILE A 19 -0.60 6.17 -14.21
C ILE A 19 -0.17 4.97 -13.35
N GLU A 20 -0.82 3.82 -13.50
CA GLU A 20 -0.47 2.60 -12.79
C GLU A 20 0.94 2.12 -13.13
N GLU A 21 1.31 2.04 -14.42
CA GLU A 21 2.66 1.68 -14.87
C GLU A 21 3.72 2.64 -14.29
N ARG A 22 3.47 3.95 -14.36
CA ARG A 22 4.37 4.96 -13.79
C ARG A 22 4.50 4.84 -12.27
N ASN A 23 3.41 4.54 -11.57
CA ASN A 23 3.44 4.36 -10.13
C ASN A 23 4.27 3.14 -9.76
N MET A 24 4.15 2.04 -10.50
CA MET A 24 4.97 0.85 -10.31
C MET A 24 6.46 1.14 -10.53
N ASP A 25 6.80 1.87 -11.59
CA ASP A 25 8.19 2.28 -11.85
C ASP A 25 8.74 3.17 -10.72
N LEU A 26 7.93 4.11 -10.23
CA LEU A 26 8.32 4.99 -9.13
C LEU A 26 8.51 4.21 -7.82
N THR A 27 7.58 3.29 -7.50
CA THR A 27 7.70 2.42 -6.32
C THR A 27 8.97 1.58 -6.39
N LYS A 28 9.29 1.03 -7.56
CA LYS A 28 10.52 0.27 -7.77
C LYS A 28 11.77 1.12 -7.56
N ALA A 29 11.81 2.33 -8.12
CA ALA A 29 12.93 3.24 -7.97
C ALA A 29 13.14 3.68 -6.50
N ILE A 30 12.05 3.95 -5.77
CA ILE A 30 12.10 4.24 -4.33
C ILE A 30 12.68 3.04 -3.57
N TRP A 31 12.14 1.84 -3.82
CA TRP A 31 12.61 0.62 -3.17
C TRP A 31 14.10 0.36 -3.39
N GLU A 32 14.56 0.42 -4.64
CA GLU A 32 15.97 0.21 -5.01
C GLU A 32 16.88 1.24 -4.32
N ARG A 33 16.46 2.50 -4.25
CA ARG A 33 17.20 3.54 -3.55
C ARG A 33 17.24 3.31 -2.04
N THR A 34 16.12 2.94 -1.42
CA THR A 34 16.07 2.61 0.01
C THR A 34 16.93 1.40 0.35
N MET A 35 17.08 0.42 -0.55
CA MET A 35 17.99 -0.72 -0.35
C MET A 35 19.47 -0.34 -0.42
N GLN A 36 19.82 0.74 -1.11
CA GLN A 36 21.19 1.25 -1.18
C GLN A 36 21.57 2.12 0.03
N GLU A 37 20.58 2.61 0.76
CA GLU A 37 20.81 3.42 1.96
C GLU A 37 21.23 2.56 3.15
N THR A 38 22.32 2.94 3.80
CA THR A 38 22.78 2.28 5.02
C THR A 38 21.78 2.55 6.14
N LYS A 39 21.10 1.50 6.61
CA LYS A 39 20.17 1.61 7.74
C LYS A 39 20.87 2.16 8.96
N THR A 40 20.33 3.23 9.50
CA THR A 40 20.80 3.85 10.74
C THR A 40 20.12 3.22 11.95
N LEU A 41 20.66 3.49 13.15
CA LEU A 41 20.01 3.08 14.40
C LEU A 41 18.60 3.66 14.55
N ALA A 42 18.34 4.85 13.99
CA ALA A 42 17.01 5.48 14.02
C ALA A 42 15.99 4.69 13.19
N ASP A 43 16.41 4.17 12.02
CA ASP A 43 15.55 3.36 11.15
C ASP A 43 15.14 2.06 11.85
N TYR A 44 16.06 1.40 12.55
CA TYR A 44 15.73 0.21 13.34
C TYR A 44 14.76 0.51 14.49
N ARG A 45 14.91 1.66 15.16
CA ARG A 45 13.97 2.08 16.21
C ARG A 45 12.57 2.29 15.66
N LEU A 46 12.45 2.94 14.49
CA LEU A 46 11.18 3.13 13.81
C LEU A 46 10.57 1.78 13.39
N MET A 47 11.36 0.86 12.85
CA MET A 47 10.89 -0.49 12.51
C MET A 47 10.35 -1.24 13.73
N VAL A 48 11.01 -1.14 14.88
CA VAL A 48 10.54 -1.76 16.13
C VAL A 48 9.20 -1.16 16.57
N ILE A 49 9.06 0.17 16.52
CA ILE A 49 7.80 0.84 16.86
C ILE A 49 6.67 0.35 15.97
N TRP A 50 6.86 0.33 14.65
CA TRP A 50 5.86 -0.15 13.71
C TRP A 50 5.51 -1.62 13.92
N ALA A 51 6.50 -2.48 14.17
CA ALA A 51 6.25 -3.88 14.47
C ALA A 51 5.41 -4.04 15.74
N THR A 52 5.68 -3.26 16.79
CA THR A 52 4.88 -3.23 18.02
C THR A 52 3.45 -2.77 17.75
N GLU A 53 3.25 -1.70 16.99
CA GLU A 53 1.92 -1.19 16.63
C GLU A 53 1.09 -2.23 15.85
N ILE A 54 1.70 -2.91 14.88
CA ILE A 54 1.05 -3.98 14.12
C ILE A 54 0.59 -5.11 15.05
N VAL A 55 1.45 -5.57 15.95
CA VAL A 55 1.12 -6.63 16.91
C VAL A 55 0.00 -6.20 17.85
N MET A 56 0.03 -4.96 18.35
CA MET A 56 -1.02 -4.43 19.22
C MET A 56 -2.38 -4.38 18.49
N ASN A 57 -2.40 -3.85 17.27
CA ASN A 57 -3.62 -3.76 16.46
C ASN A 57 -4.18 -5.15 16.14
N TYR A 58 -3.32 -6.12 15.81
CA TYR A 58 -3.75 -7.48 15.54
C TYR A 58 -4.32 -8.17 16.77
N ASN A 59 -3.66 -8.03 17.93
CA ASN A 59 -4.16 -8.56 19.19
C ASN A 59 -5.50 -7.93 19.60
N MET A 60 -5.67 -6.63 19.36
CA MET A 60 -6.94 -5.95 19.58
C MET A 60 -8.04 -6.52 18.67
N LEU A 61 -7.74 -6.73 17.39
CA LEU A 61 -8.69 -7.34 16.44
C LEU A 61 -9.08 -8.76 16.86
N LEU A 62 -8.12 -9.58 17.28
CA LEU A 62 -8.38 -10.93 17.78
C LEU A 62 -9.23 -10.92 19.06
N ALA A 63 -9.00 -9.98 19.96
CA ALA A 63 -9.79 -9.82 21.18
C ALA A 63 -11.23 -9.43 20.83
N LEU A 64 -11.41 -8.47 19.91
CA LEU A 64 -12.73 -8.08 19.41
C LEU A 64 -13.46 -9.25 18.76
N ASP A 65 -12.80 -10.03 17.90
CA ASP A 65 -13.39 -11.22 17.26
C ASP A 65 -13.89 -12.22 18.31
N LYS A 66 -13.07 -12.53 19.33
CA LYS A 66 -13.48 -13.40 20.44
C LYS A 66 -14.69 -12.85 21.18
N THR A 67 -14.68 -11.56 21.53
CA THR A 67 -15.78 -10.92 22.25
C THR A 67 -17.08 -10.92 21.44
N THR A 68 -17.01 -10.66 20.14
CA THR A 68 -18.20 -10.70 19.27
C THR A 68 -18.79 -12.10 19.17
N LYS A 69 -17.96 -13.15 19.14
CA LYS A 69 -18.43 -14.55 19.12
C LYS A 69 -19.10 -14.95 20.43
N THR A 70 -18.55 -14.55 21.58
CA THR A 70 -19.16 -14.82 22.89
C THR A 70 -20.43 -14.01 23.18
N LEU A 71 -20.65 -12.88 22.49
CA LEU A 71 -21.87 -12.06 22.63
C LEU A 71 -22.98 -12.48 21.65
N GLY A 72 -22.64 -13.25 20.62
CA GLY A 72 -23.59 -13.81 19.66
C GLY A 72 -24.14 -15.19 20.03
N GLU A 73 -23.63 -15.78 21.10
CA GLU A 73 -24.17 -16.97 21.81
C GLU A 73 -25.12 -16.54 22.93
#